data_AF-A0A7S2ID62-F1
#
_entry.id   AF-A0A7S2ID62-F1
#
_cell.length_a   1.000
_cell.length_b   1.000
_cell.length_c   1.000
_cell.angle_alpha   90.00
_cell.angle_beta   90.00
_cell.angle_gamma   90.00
#
_symmetry.space_group_name_H-M   'P 1'
#
loop_
_entity.id
_entity.type
_entity.pdbx_description
1 polymer ?
#
loop_
_entity_poly.entity_id
_entity_poly.type
_entity_poly.pdbx_seq_one_letter_code
_entity_poly.pdbx_strand_id
1 'polypeptide(L)'
;VMLSPPPRHIFAELFGTIVATVFGNATVWGSFMTFVATPQEQNKSLGNPNPQVAPMSPLAISAGIALTYTLAQLLADEATLNPVFGTLVVIAGHRSLAVNWFCMAAQLLGTFIGNCVTYCLLEANLEHFSPPGVDHRNLSTTMVFGLMYPPEWISNGGAILASITATAILVVLLVPLVIFKRRGVPVLHPVAAKFAIGCVIFCLSMTLAGANLGAALNP
;
A
#
# COMPACT_ATOMS: atom_id res chain seq x y z
N VAL A 1 18.22 23.92 0.65
CA VAL A 1 18.99 23.20 1.69
C VAL A 1 18.35 21.82 1.89
N MET A 2 19.07 20.73 1.61
CA MET A 2 18.63 19.38 1.99
C MET A 2 18.80 19.24 3.51
N LEU A 3 17.77 18.76 4.21
CA LEU A 3 17.77 18.67 5.67
C LEU A 3 18.54 17.45 6.19
N SER A 4 18.83 16.47 5.33
CA SER A 4 19.53 15.23 5.66
C SER A 4 20.38 14.74 4.47
N PRO A 5 21.42 13.92 4.72
CA PRO A 5 22.33 13.48 3.67
C PRO A 5 21.67 12.46 2.73
N PRO A 6 22.03 12.42 1.42
CA PRO A 6 21.39 11.55 0.43
C PRO A 6 21.28 10.06 0.82
N PRO A 7 22.30 9.42 1.41
CA PRO A 7 22.21 8.01 1.83
C PRO A 7 21.10 7.75 2.86
N ARG A 8 20.83 8.73 3.74
CA ARG A 8 19.77 8.60 4.75
C ARG A 8 18.39 8.56 4.11
N HIS A 9 18.15 9.38 3.08
CA HIS A 9 16.89 9.32 2.33
C HIS A 9 16.74 7.97 1.62
N ILE A 10 17.77 7.52 0.91
CA ILE A 10 17.71 6.25 0.15
C ILE A 10 17.45 5.07 1.10
N PHE A 11 18.14 5.01 2.24
CA PHE A 11 17.92 3.97 3.23
C PHE A 11 16.52 4.02 3.86
N ALA A 12 16.03 5.23 4.18
CA ALA A 12 14.68 5.41 4.71
C ALA A 12 13.61 4.91 3.73
N GLU A 13 13.76 5.21 2.44
CA GLU A 13 12.86 4.73 1.39
C GLU A 13 12.90 3.20 1.27
N LEU A 14 14.09 2.60 1.25
CA LEU A 14 14.25 1.14 1.22
C LEU A 14 13.56 0.49 2.42
N PHE A 15 13.93 0.89 3.64
CA PHE A 15 13.44 0.27 4.87
C PHE A 15 11.95 0.51 5.08
N GLY A 16 11.50 1.75 4.90
CA GLY A 16 10.09 2.08 5.06
C GLY A 16 9.21 1.39 4.01
N THR A 17 9.69 1.21 2.77
CA THR A 17 8.95 0.44 1.78
C THR A 17 8.89 -1.05 2.12
N ILE A 18 9.97 -1.66 2.63
CA ILE A 18 9.92 -3.05 3.12
C ILE A 18 8.84 -3.21 4.21
N VAL A 19 8.82 -2.30 5.19
CA VAL A 19 7.78 -2.31 6.25
C VAL A 19 6.41 -2.15 5.63
N ALA A 20 6.22 -1.18 4.74
CA ALA A 20 4.93 -0.91 4.13
C ALA A 20 4.42 -2.12 3.31
N THR A 21 5.29 -2.80 2.57
CA THR A 21 4.94 -3.98 1.79
C THR A 21 4.59 -5.17 2.67
N VAL A 22 5.42 -5.50 3.67
CA VAL A 22 5.18 -6.68 4.53
C VAL A 22 3.89 -6.54 5.32
N PHE A 23 3.67 -5.39 5.98
CA PHE A 23 2.46 -5.17 6.78
C PHE A 23 1.21 -4.97 5.90
N GLY A 24 1.37 -4.40 4.71
CA GLY A 24 0.30 -4.24 3.73
C GLY A 24 -0.18 -5.60 3.24
N ASN A 25 0.75 -6.46 2.83
CA ASN A 25 0.47 -7.83 2.41
C ASN A 25 -0.15 -8.64 3.55
N ALA A 26 0.35 -8.50 4.78
CA ALA A 26 -0.22 -9.17 5.95
C ALA A 26 -1.68 -8.74 6.23
N THR A 27 -2.01 -7.46 6.03
CA THR A 27 -3.38 -6.95 6.13
C THR A 27 -4.29 -7.58 5.09
N VAL A 28 -3.85 -7.62 3.83
CA VAL A 28 -4.62 -8.19 2.73
C VAL A 28 -4.82 -9.69 2.94
N TRP A 29 -3.75 -10.40 3.32
CA TRP A 29 -3.80 -11.83 3.62
C TRP A 29 -4.70 -12.14 4.81
N GLY A 30 -4.55 -11.44 5.93
CA GLY A 30 -5.41 -11.64 7.11
C GLY A 30 -6.90 -11.39 6.80
N SER A 31 -7.18 -10.41 5.95
CA SER A 31 -8.54 -10.14 5.45
C SER A 31 -9.05 -11.29 4.57
N PHE A 32 -8.23 -11.79 3.65
CA PHE A 32 -8.57 -12.95 2.82
C PHE A 32 -8.89 -14.18 3.66
N MET A 33 -8.03 -14.51 4.63
CA MET A 33 -8.18 -15.70 5.47
C MET A 33 -9.45 -15.67 6.30
N THR A 34 -9.78 -14.50 6.87
CA THR A 34 -10.95 -14.31 7.75
C THR A 34 -12.27 -14.32 6.99
N PHE A 35 -12.31 -13.76 5.78
CA PHE A 35 -13.56 -13.57 5.04
C PHE A 35 -13.81 -14.63 3.96
N VAL A 36 -12.75 -15.29 3.48
CA VAL A 36 -12.83 -16.27 2.38
C VAL A 36 -12.53 -17.68 2.87
N ALA A 37 -11.36 -17.90 3.48
CA ALA A 37 -10.88 -19.26 3.76
C ALA A 37 -11.60 -19.93 4.95
N THR A 38 -11.73 -19.25 6.10
CA THR A 38 -12.34 -19.85 7.31
C THR A 38 -13.80 -20.24 7.13
N PRO A 39 -14.66 -19.38 6.52
CA PRO A 39 -16.05 -19.75 6.25
C PRO A 39 -16.17 -20.87 5.21
N GLN A 40 -15.27 -20.97 4.23
CA GLN A 40 -15.28 -22.09 3.26
C GLN A 40 -14.94 -23.42 3.92
N GLU A 41 -13.94 -23.46 4.80
CA GLU A 41 -13.58 -24.67 5.56
C GLU A 41 -14.70 -25.10 6.52
N GLN A 42 -15.28 -24.16 7.27
CA GLN A 42 -16.42 -24.43 8.13
C GLN A 42 -17.62 -24.95 7.32
N ASN A 43 -17.96 -24.34 6.19
CA ASN A 43 -19.10 -24.77 5.37
C ASN A 43 -18.88 -26.13 4.69
N LYS A 44 -17.64 -26.44 4.31
CA LYS A 44 -17.26 -27.76 3.79
C LYS A 44 -17.41 -28.84 4.88
N SER A 45 -17.08 -28.52 6.12
CA SER A 45 -17.32 -29.42 7.27
C SER A 45 -18.81 -29.62 7.59
N LEU A 46 -19.66 -28.65 7.22
CA LEU A 46 -21.11 -28.66 7.43
C LEU A 46 -21.92 -29.17 6.22
N GLY A 47 -21.26 -29.57 5.13
CA GLY A 47 -21.92 -30.11 3.93
C GLY A 47 -22.73 -29.10 3.11
N ASN A 48 -22.47 -27.79 3.25
CA ASN A 48 -23.22 -26.75 2.55
C ASN A 48 -22.56 -26.41 1.19
N PRO A 49 -23.19 -26.71 0.04
CA PRO A 49 -22.53 -26.67 -1.27
C PRO A 49 -22.38 -25.26 -1.87
N ASN A 50 -23.05 -24.23 -1.31
CA ASN A 50 -22.97 -22.85 -1.79
C ASN A 50 -22.46 -21.92 -0.67
N PRO A 51 -21.14 -21.79 -0.49
CA PRO A 51 -20.60 -20.81 0.44
C PRO A 51 -20.85 -19.41 -0.12
N GLN A 52 -21.71 -18.63 0.54
CA GLN A 52 -21.70 -17.18 0.36
C GLN A 52 -20.42 -16.66 0.99
N VAL A 53 -19.38 -16.53 0.17
CA VAL A 53 -18.13 -15.85 0.53
C VAL A 53 -18.48 -14.38 0.73
N ALA A 54 -18.43 -13.90 1.97
CA ALA A 54 -18.55 -12.48 2.22
C ALA A 54 -17.35 -11.79 1.54
N PRO A 55 -17.56 -10.77 0.69
CA PRO A 55 -16.44 -10.06 0.07
C PRO A 55 -15.55 -9.48 1.17
N MET A 56 -14.23 -9.47 0.94
CA MET A 56 -13.26 -8.88 1.88
C MET A 56 -13.72 -7.48 2.26
N SER A 57 -13.81 -7.19 3.56
CA SER A 57 -14.29 -5.89 4.03
C SER A 57 -13.40 -4.75 3.50
N PRO A 58 -13.90 -3.87 2.61
CA PRO A 58 -13.12 -2.76 2.08
C PRO A 58 -12.62 -1.82 3.19
N LEU A 59 -13.38 -1.76 4.29
CA LEU A 59 -13.04 -1.01 5.50
C LEU A 59 -11.80 -1.58 6.20
N ALA A 60 -11.72 -2.89 6.37
CA ALA A 60 -10.59 -3.54 7.05
C ALA A 60 -9.30 -3.41 6.24
N ILE A 61 -9.37 -3.63 4.92
CA ILE A 61 -8.24 -3.47 4.00
C ILE A 61 -7.79 -2.00 4.00
N SER A 62 -8.72 -1.06 3.85
CA SER A 62 -8.43 0.38 3.87
C SER A 62 -7.76 0.82 5.17
N ALA A 63 -8.29 0.38 6.31
CA ALA A 63 -7.75 0.72 7.62
C ALA A 63 -6.34 0.14 7.81
N GLY A 64 -6.11 -1.12 7.44
CA GLY A 64 -4.79 -1.73 7.60
C GLY A 64 -3.74 -1.18 6.64
N ILE A 65 -4.11 -0.83 5.39
CA ILE A 65 -3.21 -0.10 4.47
C ILE A 65 -2.84 1.26 5.07
N ALA A 66 -3.83 2.04 5.54
CA ALA A 66 -3.58 3.34 6.15
C ALA A 66 -2.67 3.27 7.40
N LEU A 67 -2.91 2.30 8.28
CA LEU A 67 -2.08 2.05 9.45
C LEU A 67 -0.67 1.63 9.07
N THR A 68 -0.53 0.80 8.04
CA THR A 68 0.76 0.35 7.53
C THR A 68 1.60 1.52 7.00
N TYR A 69 1.03 2.40 6.17
CA TYR A 69 1.74 3.58 5.68
C TYR A 69 2.05 4.57 6.82
N THR A 70 1.17 4.69 7.81
CA THR A 70 1.43 5.51 9.01
C THR A 70 2.62 4.97 9.81
N LEU A 71 2.66 3.64 10.05
CA LEU A 71 3.74 2.97 10.76
C LEU A 71 5.07 3.10 10.00
N ALA A 72 5.05 2.83 8.70
CA ALA A 72 6.24 2.94 7.85
C ALA A 72 6.80 4.38 7.88
N GLN A 73 5.95 5.40 7.79
CA GLN A 73 6.36 6.80 7.94
C GLN A 73 6.87 7.14 9.34
N LEU A 74 6.36 6.50 10.39
CA LEU A 74 6.86 6.69 11.76
C LEU A 74 8.28 6.11 11.91
N LEU A 75 8.55 4.95 11.34
CA LEU A 75 9.84 4.26 11.39
C LEU A 75 10.88 4.83 10.41
N ALA A 76 10.43 5.35 9.26
CA ALA A 76 11.26 5.95 8.23
C ALA A 76 10.78 7.40 7.97
N ASP A 77 11.17 8.31 8.86
CA ASP A 77 10.69 9.70 8.88
C ASP A 77 11.06 10.56 7.66
N GLU A 78 12.15 10.19 6.99
CA GLU A 78 12.68 10.85 5.79
C GLU A 78 12.16 10.24 4.47
N ALA A 79 11.37 9.16 4.55
CA ALA A 79 10.87 8.44 3.38
C ALA A 79 9.61 9.09 2.81
N THR A 80 9.52 9.17 1.48
CA THR A 80 8.28 9.54 0.79
C THR A 80 7.37 8.34 0.65
N LEU A 81 7.93 7.12 0.60
CA LEU A 81 7.24 5.83 0.42
C LEU A 81 6.35 5.77 -0.82
N ASN A 82 6.53 6.71 -1.75
CA ASN A 82 5.73 6.85 -2.96
C ASN A 82 6.54 7.65 -4.00
N PRO A 83 6.77 7.10 -5.21
CA PRO A 83 7.47 7.77 -6.31
C PRO A 83 6.84 9.10 -6.72
N VAL A 84 5.51 9.20 -6.69
CA VAL A 84 4.80 10.44 -7.05
C VAL A 84 5.08 11.52 -6.01
N PHE A 85 5.01 11.16 -4.73
CA PHE A 85 5.35 12.10 -3.67
C PHE A 85 6.82 12.53 -3.73
N GLY A 86 7.75 11.61 -4.02
CA GLY A 86 9.15 11.94 -4.28
C GLY A 86 9.33 12.93 -5.43
N THR A 87 8.62 12.72 -6.53
CA THR A 87 8.64 13.61 -7.71
C THR A 87 8.15 15.02 -7.36
N LEU A 88 7.11 15.15 -6.54
CA LEU A 88 6.66 16.47 -6.07
C LEU A 88 7.71 17.19 -5.24
N VAL A 89 8.40 16.45 -4.37
CA VAL A 89 9.50 17.02 -3.56
C VAL A 89 10.63 17.51 -4.49
N VAL A 90 10.86 16.86 -5.63
CA VAL A 90 11.78 17.37 -6.66
C VAL A 90 11.24 18.64 -7.34
N ILE A 91 9.98 18.63 -7.81
CA ILE A 91 9.35 19.79 -8.48
C ILE A 91 9.33 21.02 -7.56
N ALA A 92 9.07 20.83 -6.26
CA ALA A 92 9.12 21.88 -5.25
C ALA A 92 10.56 22.37 -4.94
N GLY A 93 11.59 21.82 -5.59
CA GLY A 93 12.99 22.19 -5.39
C GLY A 93 13.56 21.72 -4.05
N HIS A 94 13.00 20.66 -3.48
CA HIS A 94 13.32 20.18 -2.12
C HIS A 94 14.19 18.93 -2.08
N ARG A 95 14.31 18.20 -3.20
CA ARG A 95 15.20 17.04 -3.41
C ARG A 95 15.78 17.14 -4.82
N SER A 96 17.03 16.70 -5.03
CA SER A 96 17.60 16.67 -6.38
C SER A 96 17.01 15.51 -7.18
N LEU A 97 16.92 15.69 -8.51
CA LEU A 97 16.39 14.66 -9.41
C LEU A 97 17.18 13.34 -9.29
N ALA A 98 18.52 13.42 -9.22
CA ALA A 98 19.37 12.25 -9.06
C ALA A 98 19.07 11.47 -7.77
N VAL A 99 18.90 12.16 -6.63
CA VAL A 99 18.55 11.50 -5.36
C VAL A 99 17.18 10.85 -5.45
N ASN A 100 16.22 11.48 -6.13
CA ASN A 100 14.89 10.92 -6.30
C ASN A 100 14.88 9.63 -7.11
N TRP A 101 15.72 9.52 -8.16
CA TRP A 101 15.87 8.27 -8.91
C TRP A 101 16.39 7.12 -8.03
N PHE A 102 17.36 7.39 -7.16
CA PHE A 102 17.83 6.38 -6.20
C PHE A 102 16.77 6.04 -5.15
N CYS A 103 15.98 7.01 -4.69
CA CYS A 103 14.84 6.76 -3.81
C CYS A 103 13.78 5.87 -4.48
N MET A 104 13.45 6.09 -5.76
CA MET A 104 12.52 5.25 -6.51
C MET A 104 13.07 3.82 -6.70
N ALA A 105 14.35 3.68 -7.03
CA ALA A 105 14.99 2.37 -7.12
C ALA A 105 15.01 1.65 -5.76
N ALA A 106 15.23 2.38 -4.67
CA ALA A 106 15.15 1.84 -3.31
C ALA A 106 13.73 1.40 -2.93
N GLN A 107 12.70 2.13 -3.35
CA GLN A 107 11.29 1.72 -3.16
C GLN A 107 11.00 0.43 -3.94
N LEU A 108 11.39 0.34 -5.21
CA LEU A 108 11.21 -0.88 -6.01
C LEU A 108 11.92 -2.09 -5.39
N LEU A 109 13.18 -1.92 -4.96
CA LEU A 109 13.93 -2.96 -4.28
C LEU A 109 13.29 -3.33 -2.93
N GLY A 110 12.77 -2.34 -2.19
CA GLY A 110 12.09 -2.56 -0.93
C GLY A 110 10.80 -3.37 -1.09
N THR A 111 10.01 -3.07 -2.12
CA THR A 111 8.81 -3.84 -2.48
C THR A 111 9.17 -5.27 -2.86
N PHE A 112 10.23 -5.46 -3.66
CA PHE A 112 10.71 -6.78 -4.03
C PHE A 112 11.12 -7.61 -2.79
N ILE A 113 11.95 -7.04 -1.91
CA ILE A 113 12.38 -7.69 -0.67
C ILE A 113 11.18 -7.98 0.23
N GLY A 114 10.26 -7.02 0.39
CA GLY A 114 9.05 -7.18 1.19
C GLY A 114 8.15 -8.32 0.68
N ASN A 115 8.03 -8.47 -0.64
CA ASN A 115 7.32 -9.59 -1.25
C ASN A 115 8.02 -10.94 -1.01
N CYS A 116 9.36 -10.99 -1.12
CA CYS A 116 10.11 -12.20 -0.78
C CYS A 116 9.91 -12.60 0.69
N VAL A 117 10.00 -11.64 1.62
CA VAL A 117 9.76 -11.89 3.05
C VAL A 117 8.32 -12.37 3.28
N THR A 118 7.35 -11.72 2.65
CA THR A 118 5.93 -12.13 2.71
C THR A 118 5.76 -13.57 2.24
N TYR A 119 6.37 -13.93 1.10
CA TYR A 119 6.30 -15.29 0.56
C TYR A 119 6.87 -16.30 1.56
N CYS A 120 8.07 -16.07 2.10
CA CYS A 120 8.68 -16.97 3.08
C CYS A 120 7.84 -17.13 4.35
N LEU A 121 7.12 -16.10 4.77
CA LEU A 121 6.23 -16.16 5.94
C LEU A 121 4.91 -16.90 5.66
N LEU A 122 4.45 -16.89 4.41
CA LEU A 122 3.15 -17.41 4.01
C LEU A 122 3.19 -18.71 3.22
N GLU A 123 4.36 -19.19 2.80
CA GLU A 123 4.55 -20.40 1.98
C GLU A 123 3.76 -21.60 2.51
N ALA A 124 3.93 -21.93 3.79
CA ALA A 124 3.22 -23.04 4.43
C ALA A 124 1.69 -22.86 4.45
N ASN A 125 1.21 -21.61 4.55
CA ASN A 125 -0.22 -21.32 4.50
C ASN A 125 -0.75 -21.37 3.06
N LEU A 126 0.03 -20.91 2.07
CA LEU A 126 -0.36 -20.96 0.66
C LEU A 126 -0.61 -22.40 0.19
N GLU A 127 0.23 -23.34 0.62
CA GLU A 127 0.03 -24.76 0.32
C GLU A 127 -1.25 -25.32 0.97
N HIS A 128 -1.53 -24.93 2.22
CA HIS A 128 -2.70 -25.42 2.96
C HIS A 128 -4.03 -24.94 2.39
N PHE A 129 -4.10 -23.66 1.98
CA PHE A 129 -5.35 -23.03 1.53
C PHE A 129 -5.56 -23.07 0.01
N SER A 130 -4.63 -23.67 -0.74
CA SER A 130 -4.80 -23.81 -2.19
C SER A 130 -5.85 -24.87 -2.54
N PRO A 131 -6.79 -24.58 -3.47
CA PRO A 131 -7.77 -25.56 -3.90
C PRO A 131 -7.09 -26.81 -4.49
N PRO A 132 -7.63 -28.04 -4.27
CA PRO A 132 -7.07 -29.25 -4.85
C PRO A 132 -6.96 -29.15 -6.37
N GLY A 133 -5.77 -29.43 -6.91
CA GLY A 133 -5.50 -29.38 -8.36
C GLY A 133 -5.21 -27.99 -8.93
N VAL A 134 -5.21 -26.94 -8.10
CA VAL A 134 -4.69 -25.62 -8.46
C VAL A 134 -3.26 -25.52 -7.93
N ASP A 135 -2.31 -25.23 -8.82
CA ASP A 135 -0.96 -24.91 -8.40
C ASP A 135 -1.02 -23.65 -7.52
N HIS A 136 -0.57 -23.74 -6.26
CA HIS A 136 -0.51 -22.62 -5.32
C HIS A 136 0.33 -21.44 -5.83
N ARG A 137 1.09 -21.67 -6.92
CA ARG A 137 1.87 -20.68 -7.66
C ARG A 137 1.08 -19.93 -8.74
N ASN A 138 -0.12 -20.38 -9.10
CA ASN A 138 -0.95 -19.79 -10.16
C ASN A 138 -2.26 -19.18 -9.60
N LEU A 139 -2.43 -17.88 -9.86
CA LEU A 139 -3.64 -17.05 -9.78
C LEU A 139 -4.22 -16.67 -8.40
N SER A 140 -4.20 -17.53 -7.38
CA SER A 140 -4.64 -17.12 -6.02
C SER A 140 -3.55 -16.39 -5.22
N THR A 141 -2.30 -16.50 -5.66
CA THR A 141 -1.09 -15.93 -5.03
C THR A 141 -0.89 -14.43 -5.31
N THR A 142 -1.45 -13.86 -6.38
CA THR A 142 -1.20 -12.44 -6.74
C THR A 142 -1.89 -11.46 -5.79
N MET A 143 -3.08 -11.78 -5.27
CA MET A 143 -3.73 -10.98 -4.22
C MET A 143 -2.95 -11.02 -2.89
N VAL A 144 -2.23 -12.11 -2.62
CA VAL A 144 -1.40 -12.28 -1.40
C VAL A 144 -0.23 -11.31 -1.36
N PHE A 145 0.27 -10.92 -2.53
CA PHE A 145 1.32 -9.92 -2.68
C PHE A 145 0.79 -8.48 -2.79
N GLY A 146 -0.47 -8.25 -2.42
CA GLY A 146 -1.07 -6.92 -2.42
C GLY A 146 -1.23 -6.32 -3.82
N LEU A 147 -1.17 -7.13 -4.88
CA LEU A 147 -1.44 -6.67 -6.24
C LEU A 147 -2.94 -6.42 -6.39
N MET A 148 -3.27 -5.22 -6.83
CA MET A 148 -4.64 -4.78 -6.99
C MET A 148 -5.00 -4.75 -8.47
N TYR A 149 -6.12 -5.38 -8.81
CA TYR A 149 -6.66 -5.39 -10.17
C TYR A 149 -7.94 -4.55 -10.21
N PRO A 150 -8.17 -3.79 -11.30
CA PRO A 150 -9.45 -3.14 -11.49
C PRO A 150 -10.56 -4.19 -11.57
N PRO A 151 -11.76 -3.88 -11.07
CA PRO A 151 -12.91 -4.78 -11.23
C PRO A 151 -13.25 -5.02 -12.70
N GLU A 152 -13.86 -6.15 -13.00
CA GLU A 152 -14.21 -6.56 -14.38
C GLU A 152 -15.11 -5.55 -15.12
N TRP A 153 -15.88 -4.73 -14.39
CA TRP A 153 -16.74 -3.70 -14.96
C TRP A 153 -16.02 -2.37 -15.27
N ILE A 154 -14.74 -2.23 -14.91
CA ILE A 154 -13.93 -1.04 -15.19
C ILE A 154 -13.01 -1.31 -16.38
N SER A 155 -13.09 -0.46 -17.41
CA SER A 155 -12.15 -0.52 -18.53
C SER A 155 -10.75 -0.03 -18.13
N ASN A 156 -9.71 -0.48 -18.84
CA ASN A 156 -8.33 -0.01 -18.62
C ASN A 156 -8.22 1.53 -18.66
N GLY A 157 -8.97 2.19 -19.55
CA GLY A 157 -9.03 3.66 -19.62
C GLY A 157 -9.67 4.29 -18.38
N GLY A 158 -10.74 3.69 -17.86
CA GLY A 158 -11.36 4.10 -16.60
C GLY A 158 -10.43 3.92 -15.41
N ALA A 159 -9.67 2.82 -15.37
CA ALA A 159 -8.67 2.57 -14.35
C ALA A 159 -7.53 3.62 -14.39
N ILE A 160 -7.01 3.93 -15.58
CA ILE A 160 -5.97 4.98 -15.72
C ILE A 160 -6.46 6.33 -15.20
N LEU A 161 -7.68 6.74 -15.60
CA LEU A 161 -8.25 8.01 -15.15
C LEU A 161 -8.45 8.03 -13.63
N ALA A 162 -9.01 6.97 -13.06
CA ALA A 162 -9.17 6.86 -11.62
C ALA A 162 -7.81 6.92 -10.88
N SER A 163 -6.76 6.27 -11.40
CA SER A 163 -5.42 6.30 -10.81
C SER A 163 -4.84 7.71 -10.82
N ILE A 164 -4.96 8.42 -11.95
CA ILE A 164 -4.51 9.81 -12.07
C ILE A 164 -5.29 10.70 -11.11
N THR A 165 -6.62 10.59 -11.05
CA THR A 165 -7.46 11.42 -10.18
C THR A 165 -7.17 11.16 -8.70
N ALA A 166 -7.11 9.90 -8.28
CA ALA A 166 -6.85 9.55 -6.88
C ALA A 166 -5.44 9.99 -6.45
N THR A 167 -4.46 9.80 -7.32
CA THR A 167 -3.09 10.29 -7.11
C THR A 167 -3.06 11.82 -7.03
N ALA A 168 -3.75 12.54 -7.92
CA ALA A 168 -3.81 14.00 -7.89
C ALA A 168 -4.44 14.53 -6.59
N ILE A 169 -5.49 13.88 -6.10
CA ILE A 169 -6.11 14.23 -4.80
C ILE A 169 -5.11 13.99 -3.67
N LEU A 170 -4.43 12.83 -3.64
CA LEU A 170 -3.39 12.54 -2.66
C LEU A 170 -2.29 13.63 -2.68
N VAL A 171 -1.80 13.98 -3.86
CA VAL A 171 -0.81 15.05 -4.06
C VAL A 171 -1.29 16.38 -3.48
N VAL A 172 -2.48 16.84 -3.83
CA VAL A 172 -3.04 18.12 -3.39
C VAL A 172 -3.19 18.16 -1.86
N LEU A 173 -3.57 17.04 -1.24
CA LEU A 173 -3.71 16.94 0.21
C LEU A 173 -2.36 16.89 0.95
N LEU A 174 -1.30 16.39 0.30
CA LEU A 174 0.04 16.31 0.88
C LEU A 174 0.87 17.59 0.70
N VAL A 175 0.60 18.39 -0.34
CA VAL A 175 1.32 19.65 -0.62
C VAL A 175 1.31 20.62 0.58
N PRO A 176 0.19 20.89 1.27
CA PRO A 176 0.16 21.73 2.47
C PRO A 176 1.10 21.23 3.57
N LEU A 177 1.21 19.91 3.79
CA LEU A 177 2.09 19.34 4.81
C LEU A 177 3.58 19.60 4.49
N VAL A 178 3.95 19.58 3.21
CA VAL A 178 5.32 19.88 2.75
C VAL A 178 5.62 21.39 2.82
N ILE A 179 4.69 22.23 2.35
CA ILE A 179 4.87 23.69 2.29
C ILE A 179 4.86 24.29 3.71
N PHE A 180 3.92 23.88 4.57
CA PHE A 180 3.79 24.45 5.91
C PHE A 180 4.94 24.05 6.83
N LYS A 181 5.42 22.80 6.76
CA LYS A 181 6.62 22.34 7.50
C LYS A 181 7.83 23.22 7.21
N ARG A 182 7.98 23.72 5.98
CA ARG A 182 9.13 24.54 5.56
C ARG A 182 8.95 26.05 5.74
N ARG A 183 7.72 26.55 5.90
CA ARG A 183 7.46 27.95 6.30
C ARG A 183 7.63 28.20 7.80
N GLY A 184 8.02 27.17 8.57
CA GLY A 184 8.16 27.27 10.02
C GLY A 184 6.83 27.46 10.75
N VAL A 185 5.71 27.20 10.07
CA VAL A 185 4.37 27.22 10.67
C VAL A 185 4.12 25.84 11.27
N PRO A 186 4.11 25.68 12.60
CA PRO A 186 3.81 24.40 13.21
C PRO A 186 2.31 24.15 13.06
N VAL A 187 1.90 23.48 11.97
CA VAL A 187 0.48 23.20 11.72
C VAL A 187 0.02 21.94 12.46
N LEU A 188 0.90 20.95 12.66
CA LEU A 188 0.63 19.71 13.41
C LEU A 188 1.92 19.13 14.02
N HIS A 189 1.79 18.44 15.15
CA HIS A 189 2.85 17.59 15.71
C HIS A 189 3.29 16.54 14.66
N PRO A 190 4.58 16.18 14.54
CA PRO A 190 5.07 15.28 13.48
C PRO A 190 4.33 13.93 13.41
N VAL A 191 3.95 13.38 14.55
CA VAL A 191 3.14 12.15 14.63
C VAL A 191 1.73 12.37 14.08
N ALA A 192 1.11 13.51 14.41
CA ALA A 192 -0.24 13.83 13.95
C ALA A 192 -0.27 14.12 12.44
N ALA A 193 0.80 14.69 11.88
CA ALA A 193 0.96 14.84 10.44
C ALA A 193 1.03 13.47 9.74
N LYS A 194 1.81 12.52 10.27
CA LYS A 194 1.90 11.15 9.72
C LYS A 194 0.57 10.40 9.84
N PHE A 195 -0.14 10.56 10.95
CA PHE A 195 -1.49 10.01 11.13
C PHE A 195 -2.49 10.61 10.14
N ALA A 196 -2.44 11.92 9.90
CA ALA A 196 -3.30 12.58 8.92
C ALA A 196 -3.07 12.06 7.49
N ILE A 197 -1.82 11.75 7.12
CA ILE A 197 -1.51 11.06 5.85
C ILE A 197 -2.20 9.69 5.80
N GLY A 198 -2.14 8.91 6.89
CA GLY A 198 -2.89 7.67 7.04
C GLY A 198 -4.39 7.85 6.83
N CYS A 199 -5.00 8.86 7.46
CA CYS A 199 -6.43 9.16 7.27
C CYS A 199 -6.76 9.53 5.81
N VAL A 200 -5.89 10.25 5.12
CA VAL A 200 -6.09 10.57 3.69
C VAL A 200 -6.03 9.30 2.85
N ILE A 201 -5.06 8.42 3.09
CA ILE A 201 -4.95 7.12 2.41
C ILE A 201 -6.21 6.29 2.66
N PHE A 202 -6.70 6.22 3.90
CA PHE A 202 -7.94 5.54 4.27
C PHE A 202 -9.16 6.07 3.52
N CYS A 203 -9.34 7.40 3.48
CA CYS A 203 -10.47 8.00 2.78
C CYS A 203 -10.41 7.75 1.28
N LEU A 204 -9.21 7.82 0.67
CA LEU A 204 -9.04 7.53 -0.76
C LEU A 204 -9.26 6.04 -1.08
N SER A 205 -8.77 5.14 -0.22
CA SER A 205 -8.96 3.71 -0.37
C SER A 205 -10.40 3.27 -0.13
N MET A 206 -11.21 4.01 0.65
CA MET A 206 -12.64 3.73 0.82
C MET A 206 -13.52 4.30 -0.30
N THR A 207 -13.00 5.22 -1.11
CA THR A 207 -13.77 5.95 -2.13
C THR A 207 -13.34 5.55 -3.54
N LEU A 208 -12.83 6.51 -4.32
CA LEU A 208 -12.58 6.37 -5.75
C LEU A 208 -11.49 5.32 -6.05
N ALA A 209 -10.47 5.22 -5.21
CA ALA A 209 -9.33 4.35 -5.45
C ALA A 209 -9.65 2.90 -5.08
N GLY A 210 -10.35 2.64 -3.97
CA GLY A 210 -10.72 1.27 -3.59
C GLY A 210 -11.72 0.64 -4.56
N ALA A 211 -12.78 1.37 -4.88
CA ALA A 211 -13.87 0.85 -5.69
C ALA A 211 -13.47 0.57 -7.15
N ASN A 212 -12.49 1.30 -7.69
CA ASN A 212 -12.10 1.21 -9.10
C ASN A 212 -10.72 0.58 -9.34
N LEU A 213 -9.84 0.57 -8.34
CA LEU A 213 -8.40 0.25 -8.50
C LEU A 213 -7.85 -0.66 -7.40
N GLY A 214 -8.68 -1.10 -6.44
CA GLY A 214 -8.22 -1.78 -5.23
C GLY A 214 -7.29 -0.92 -4.35
N ALA A 215 -7.35 0.40 -4.47
CA ALA A 215 -6.49 1.34 -3.74
C ALA A 215 -5.00 1.33 -4.13
N ALA A 216 -4.68 0.99 -5.38
CA ALA A 216 -3.34 1.20 -5.96
C ALA A 216 -3.01 2.70 -6.12
N LEU A 217 -2.56 3.33 -5.03
CA LEU A 217 -2.17 4.75 -4.95
C LEU A 217 -0.64 4.95 -5.06
N ASN A 218 0.10 3.86 -5.23
CA ASN A 218 1.56 3.83 -5.23
C ASN A 218 2.05 3.01 -6.44
N PRO A 219 2.79 3.62 -7.39
CA PRO A 219 3.45 2.91 -8.48
C PRO A 219 4.43 1.83 -8.02
#